data_AF-A0A835LCF7-F1
#
_entry.id   AF-A0A835LCF7-F1
#
_cell.length_a   1.000
_cell.length_b   1.000
_cell.length_c   1.000
_cell.angle_alpha   90.00
_cell.angle_beta   90.00
_cell.angle_gamma   90.00
#
_symmetry.space_group_name_H-M   'P 1'
#
loop_
_entity.id
_entity.type
_entity.pdbx_description
1 polymer ?
#
loop_
_entity_poly.entity_id
_entity_poly.type
_entity_poly.pdbx_seq_one_letter_code
_entity_poly.pdbx_strand_id
1 'polypeptide(L)'
;RCNIPQAVNCISRVAERANTPVIYLSTDAAESETDLLQSLTMLNGRTIPLVKRPSRNLAEKWDALLYRHGLEGDSQVEAMLDKTISAMSTVFIGASGSTFTEDILRLRKDWRTGSVCDEYLCQGEQPNFIADTE
;
A
#
# COMPACT_ATOMS: atom_id res chain seq x y z
N ARG A 1 -6.64 8.55 -12.50
CA ARG A 1 -5.60 7.51 -12.28
C ARG A 1 -4.26 8.19 -12.52
N CYS A 2 -3.32 8.10 -11.58
CA CYS A 2 -1.95 8.57 -11.75
C CYS A 2 -1.07 7.45 -12.34
N ASN A 3 -0.05 7.78 -13.12
CA ASN A 3 0.98 6.82 -13.57
C ASN A 3 2.01 6.56 -12.46
N ILE A 4 2.93 5.60 -12.65
CA ILE A 4 3.91 5.22 -11.63
C ILE A 4 4.80 6.40 -11.22
N PRO A 5 5.43 7.19 -12.12
CA PRO A 5 6.23 8.35 -11.71
C PRO A 5 5.45 9.39 -10.90
N GLN A 6 4.19 9.63 -11.26
CA GLN A 6 3.32 10.52 -10.49
C GLN A 6 2.98 9.93 -9.12
N ALA A 7 2.67 8.63 -9.05
CA ALA A 7 2.42 7.93 -7.79
C ALA A 7 3.64 8.00 -6.86
N VAL A 8 4.85 7.83 -7.38
CA VAL A 8 6.11 7.99 -6.63
C VAL A 8 6.18 9.38 -6.00
N ASN A 9 5.94 10.44 -6.78
CA ASN A 9 5.97 11.80 -6.26
C ASN A 9 4.92 12.04 -5.17
N CYS A 10 3.71 11.49 -5.34
CA CYS A 10 2.67 11.56 -4.32
C CYS A 10 3.12 10.83 -3.04
N ILE A 11 3.56 9.58 -3.16
CA ILE A 11 4.02 8.73 -2.04
C ILE A 11 5.20 9.38 -1.31
N SER A 12 6.21 9.87 -2.02
CA SER A 12 7.38 10.51 -1.41
C SER A 12 7.03 11.75 -0.61
N ARG A 13 6.07 12.58 -1.07
CA ARG A 13 5.59 13.75 -0.29
C ARG A 13 4.90 13.32 1.00
N VAL A 14 4.08 12.27 0.96
CA VAL A 14 3.47 11.75 2.20
C VAL A 14 4.53 11.18 3.13
N ALA A 15 5.45 10.39 2.59
CA ALA A 15 6.49 9.74 3.37
C ALA A 15 7.41 10.75 4.05
N GLU A 16 7.73 11.85 3.36
CA GLU A 16 8.45 13.00 3.91
C GLU A 16 7.69 13.66 5.06
N ARG A 17 6.42 14.04 4.84
CA ARG A 17 5.58 14.65 5.89
C ARG A 17 5.36 13.73 7.09
N ALA A 18 5.28 12.43 6.86
CA ALA A 18 5.09 11.39 7.87
C ALA A 18 6.40 10.97 8.57
N ASN A 19 7.56 11.34 8.02
CA ASN A 19 8.87 10.88 8.44
C ASN A 19 8.93 9.34 8.63
N THR A 20 8.37 8.59 7.68
CA THR A 20 8.30 7.11 7.76
C THR A 20 9.54 6.44 7.16
N PRO A 21 10.12 5.43 7.83
CA PRO A 21 11.29 4.72 7.32
C PRO A 21 10.95 3.59 6.33
N VAL A 22 9.67 3.20 6.20
CA VAL A 22 9.22 2.05 5.40
C VAL A 22 7.78 2.25 4.94
N ILE A 23 7.42 1.66 3.80
CA ILE A 23 6.07 1.67 3.24
C ILE A 23 5.60 0.24 3.02
N TYR A 24 4.43 -0.11 3.57
CA TYR A 24 3.75 -1.36 3.26
C TYR A 24 2.91 -1.22 1.99
N LEU A 25 3.04 -2.17 1.07
CA LEU A 25 2.24 -2.24 -0.16
C LEU A 25 1.20 -3.36 -0.07
N SER A 26 -0.08 -2.99 -0.06
CA SER A 26 -1.17 -3.88 -0.45
C SER A 26 -1.65 -3.47 -1.83
N THR A 27 -1.37 -4.30 -2.82
CA THR A 27 -1.66 -4.01 -4.23
C THR A 27 -1.83 -5.30 -5.02
N ASP A 28 -2.70 -5.26 -6.03
CA ASP A 28 -2.89 -6.29 -7.05
C ASP A 28 -2.05 -6.01 -8.32
N ALA A 29 -1.22 -4.96 -8.31
CA ALA A 29 -0.30 -4.63 -9.39
C ALA A 29 0.73 -5.74 -9.64
N ALA A 30 1.15 -5.86 -10.91
CA ALA A 30 2.15 -6.84 -11.29
C ALA A 30 3.51 -6.58 -10.61
N GLU A 31 4.33 -7.63 -10.47
CA GLU A 31 5.67 -7.51 -9.86
C GLU A 31 6.50 -6.43 -10.56
N SER A 32 6.48 -6.39 -11.89
CA SER A 32 7.17 -5.38 -12.70
C SER A 32 6.75 -3.94 -12.39
N GLU A 33 5.47 -3.69 -12.10
CA GLU A 33 4.98 -2.36 -11.70
C GLU A 33 5.50 -2.00 -10.32
N THR A 34 5.51 -2.95 -9.40
CA THR A 34 6.00 -2.72 -8.03
C THR A 34 7.52 -2.60 -7.94
N ASP A 35 8.26 -3.29 -8.81
CA ASP A 35 9.70 -3.16 -8.94
C ASP A 35 10.07 -1.78 -9.48
N LEU A 36 9.33 -1.31 -10.50
CA LEU A 36 9.50 0.04 -11.02
C LEU A 36 9.19 1.08 -9.94
N LEU A 37 8.09 0.91 -9.19
CA LEU A 37 7.75 1.78 -8.06
C LEU A 37 8.87 1.80 -7.00
N GLN A 38 9.41 0.64 -6.62
CA GLN A 38 10.51 0.51 -5.67
C GLN A 38 11.78 1.21 -6.16
N SER A 39 12.10 1.07 -7.45
CA SER A 39 13.31 1.68 -8.04
C SER A 39 13.27 3.21 -8.05
N LEU A 40 12.07 3.79 -8.10
CA LEU A 40 11.85 5.23 -8.20
C LEU A 40 11.57 5.89 -6.84
N THR A 41 11.11 5.14 -5.84
CA THR A 41 10.73 5.70 -4.53
C THR A 41 11.96 6.04 -3.69
N MET A 42 12.37 7.30 -3.77
CA MET A 42 13.48 7.87 -3.00
C MET A 42 13.04 9.09 -2.19
N LEU A 43 13.68 9.29 -1.05
CA LEU A 43 13.56 10.47 -0.21
C LEU A 43 14.96 10.92 0.23
N ASN A 44 15.32 12.17 -0.04
CA ASN A 44 16.63 12.74 0.29
C ASN A 44 17.82 11.89 -0.21
N GLY A 45 17.70 11.33 -1.41
CA GLY A 45 18.74 10.48 -2.03
C GLY A 45 18.86 9.07 -1.44
N ARG A 46 17.91 8.65 -0.57
CA ARG A 46 17.85 7.29 -0.03
C ARG A 46 16.56 6.60 -0.48
N THR A 47 16.67 5.33 -0.84
CA THR A 47 15.51 4.50 -1.16
C THR A 47 14.67 4.26 0.09
N ILE A 48 13.36 4.47 0.00
CA ILE A 48 12.44 4.02 1.04
C ILE A 48 12.07 2.55 0.71
N PRO A 49 12.29 1.59 1.62
CA PRO A 49 11.88 0.21 1.41
C PRO A 49 10.35 0.12 1.25
N LEU A 50 9.93 -0.49 0.14
CA LEU A 50 8.56 -0.91 -0.10
C LEU A 50 8.48 -2.40 0.25
N VAL A 51 7.74 -2.72 1.30
CA VAL A 51 7.59 -4.09 1.77
C VAL A 51 6.20 -4.60 1.47
N LYS A 52 6.10 -5.87 1.09
CA LYS A 52 4.84 -6.59 0.94
C LYS A 52 4.77 -7.68 2.01
N ARG A 53 3.57 -8.20 2.25
CA ARG A 53 3.44 -9.44 3.01
C ARG A 53 4.25 -10.53 2.31
N PRO A 54 5.11 -11.27 3.03
CA PRO A 54 5.91 -12.31 2.42
C PRO A 54 5.02 -13.36 1.77
N SER A 55 5.55 -13.98 0.72
CA SER A 55 4.93 -15.17 0.13
C SER A 55 4.78 -16.25 1.19
N ARG A 56 3.74 -17.06 1.02
CA ARG A 56 3.38 -18.10 1.99
C ARG A 56 4.54 -19.06 2.21
N ASN A 57 4.79 -19.38 3.47
CA ASN A 57 5.83 -20.28 3.91
C ASN A 57 5.29 -21.17 5.02
N LEU A 58 5.20 -22.49 4.77
CA LEU A 58 4.68 -23.45 5.75
C LEU A 58 5.53 -23.55 7.03
N ALA A 59 6.78 -23.04 7.01
CA ALA A 59 7.60 -22.92 8.21
C ALA A 59 7.13 -21.79 9.14
N GLU A 60 6.37 -20.82 8.62
CA GLU A 60 5.79 -19.73 9.40
C GLU A 60 4.57 -20.21 10.20
N LYS A 61 4.58 -19.93 11.51
CA LYS A 61 3.55 -20.41 12.44
C LYS A 61 2.14 -19.96 12.04
N TRP A 62 2.00 -18.77 11.47
CA TRP A 62 0.70 -18.22 11.06
C TRP A 62 0.14 -18.92 9.82
N ASP A 63 0.97 -19.25 8.83
CA ASP A 63 0.54 -20.01 7.66
C ASP A 63 0.07 -21.42 8.05
N ALA A 64 0.76 -22.06 9.00
CA ALA A 64 0.35 -23.35 9.54
C ALA A 64 -1.01 -23.28 10.27
N LEU A 65 -1.35 -22.14 10.90
CA LEU A 65 -2.67 -21.93 11.51
C LEU A 65 -3.76 -21.77 10.46
N LEU A 66 -3.52 -20.94 9.42
CA LEU A 66 -4.46 -20.80 8.31
C LEU A 66 -4.76 -22.14 7.65
N TYR A 67 -3.71 -22.95 7.43
CA TYR A 67 -3.82 -24.30 6.88
C TYR A 67 -4.73 -25.21 7.73
N ARG A 68 -4.46 -25.28 9.03
CA ARG A 68 -5.25 -26.12 9.97
C ARG A 68 -6.72 -25.75 10.05
N HIS A 69 -7.06 -24.49 9.77
CA HIS A 69 -8.43 -24.00 9.77
C HIS A 69 -9.08 -24.00 8.37
N GLY A 70 -8.39 -24.51 7.33
CA GLY A 70 -8.91 -24.53 5.96
C GLY A 70 -9.09 -23.14 5.34
N LEU A 71 -8.39 -22.14 5.88
CA LEU A 71 -8.42 -20.75 5.42
C LEU A 71 -7.26 -20.43 4.46
N GLU A 72 -6.50 -21.45 4.08
CA GLU A 72 -5.37 -21.30 3.19
C GLU A 72 -5.80 -20.81 1.80
N GLY A 73 -5.22 -19.70 1.36
CA GLY A 73 -5.42 -19.19 0.00
C GLY A 73 -6.82 -18.60 -0.23
N ASP A 74 -7.62 -18.45 0.84
CA ASP A 74 -8.85 -17.69 0.80
C ASP A 74 -8.50 -16.20 0.56
N SER A 75 -8.88 -15.69 -0.60
CA SER A 75 -8.57 -14.31 -1.00
C SER A 75 -9.19 -13.27 -0.08
N GLN A 76 -10.29 -13.56 0.61
CA GLN A 76 -10.89 -12.66 1.60
C GLN A 76 -10.06 -12.61 2.88
N VAL A 77 -9.48 -13.74 3.29
CA VAL A 77 -8.58 -13.79 4.46
C VAL A 77 -7.29 -13.03 4.18
N GLU A 78 -6.70 -13.26 3.00
CA GLU A 78 -5.50 -12.55 2.55
C GLU A 78 -5.74 -11.03 2.47
N ALA A 79 -6.87 -10.62 1.89
CA ALA A 79 -7.31 -9.23 1.84
C ALA A 79 -7.55 -8.64 3.24
N MET A 80 -8.09 -9.41 4.19
CA MET A 80 -8.31 -8.96 5.56
C MET A 80 -6.99 -8.69 6.30
N LEU A 81 -5.97 -9.52 6.08
CA LEU A 81 -4.63 -9.32 6.64
C LEU A 81 -4.02 -8.01 6.11
N ASP A 82 -4.11 -7.78 4.80
CA ASP A 82 -3.64 -6.54 4.19
C ASP A 82 -4.40 -5.30 4.69
N LYS A 83 -5.73 -5.38 4.82
CA LYS A 83 -6.55 -4.32 5.42
C LYS A 83 -6.11 -4.04 6.85
N THR A 84 -5.84 -5.08 7.63
CA THR A 84 -5.43 -4.95 9.04
C THR A 84 -4.06 -4.27 9.15
N ILE A 85 -3.06 -4.71 8.37
CA ILE A 85 -1.72 -4.10 8.35
C ILE A 85 -1.82 -2.62 7.94
N SER A 86 -2.59 -2.33 6.89
CA SER A 86 -2.81 -0.96 6.40
C SER A 86 -3.60 -0.10 7.40
N ALA A 87 -4.54 -0.69 8.13
CA ALA A 87 -5.28 0.03 9.17
C ALA A 87 -4.44 0.31 10.43
N MET A 88 -3.40 -0.49 10.70
CA MET A 88 -2.48 -0.29 11.81
C MET A 88 -1.29 0.63 11.49
N SER A 89 -1.10 1.02 10.22
CA SER A 89 0.01 1.90 9.83
C SER A 89 -0.10 3.29 10.50
N THR A 90 1.02 3.98 10.65
CA THR A 90 1.03 5.35 11.19
C THR A 90 0.38 6.36 10.24
N VAL A 91 0.48 6.12 8.94
CA VAL A 91 -0.13 6.89 7.87
C VAL A 91 -0.62 5.93 6.79
N PHE A 92 -1.76 6.23 6.17
CA PHE A 92 -2.35 5.44 5.12
C PHE A 92 -2.59 6.25 3.85
N ILE A 93 -2.19 5.70 2.71
CA ILE A 93 -2.45 6.26 1.38
C ILE A 93 -3.36 5.28 0.64
N GLY A 94 -4.57 5.73 0.29
CA GLY A 94 -5.60 4.88 -0.31
C GLY A 94 -5.84 5.16 -1.79
N ALA A 95 -6.36 4.18 -2.53
CA ALA A 95 -6.81 4.39 -3.92
C ALA A 95 -8.22 5.00 -3.93
N SER A 96 -8.42 6.14 -4.60
CA SER A 96 -9.75 6.76 -4.69
C SER A 96 -10.76 5.86 -5.39
N GLY A 97 -11.96 5.72 -4.82
CA GLY A 97 -13.04 4.90 -5.35
C GLY A 97 -12.93 3.39 -5.07
N SER A 98 -11.91 2.97 -4.31
CA SER A 98 -11.72 1.57 -3.92
C SER A 98 -12.50 1.24 -2.64
N THR A 99 -13.42 0.27 -2.69
CA THR A 99 -14.10 -0.24 -1.48
C THR A 99 -13.12 -0.82 -0.46
N PHE A 100 -12.01 -1.38 -0.93
CA PHE A 100 -10.92 -1.85 -0.07
C PHE A 100 -10.29 -0.69 0.72
N THR A 101 -10.08 0.46 0.07
CA THR A 101 -9.60 1.69 0.71
C THR A 101 -10.60 2.24 1.71
N GLU A 102 -11.88 2.31 1.35
CA GLU A 102 -12.93 2.79 2.26
C GLU A 102 -13.06 1.93 3.53
N ASP A 103 -12.93 0.61 3.39
CA ASP A 103 -12.89 -0.29 4.54
C ASP A 103 -11.72 0.00 5.46
N ILE A 104 -10.52 0.24 4.93
CA ILE A 104 -9.34 0.60 5.75
C ILE A 104 -9.57 1.92 6.47
N LEU A 105 -10.08 2.95 5.79
CA LEU A 105 -10.38 4.24 6.41
C LEU A 105 -11.41 4.09 7.54
N ARG A 106 -12.44 3.25 7.34
CA ARG A 106 -13.42 2.93 8.39
C ARG A 106 -12.76 2.22 9.58
N LEU A 107 -11.94 1.20 9.33
CA LEU A 107 -11.19 0.51 10.40
C LEU A 107 -10.28 1.47 11.16
N ARG A 108 -9.55 2.34 10.47
CA ARG A 108 -8.66 3.34 11.08
C ARG A 108 -9.42 4.31 11.98
N LYS A 109 -10.62 4.72 11.57
CA LYS A 109 -11.52 5.56 12.38
C LYS A 109 -11.98 4.82 13.63
N ASP A 110 -12.47 3.59 13.47
CA ASP A 110 -13.03 2.79 14.57
C ASP A 110 -11.93 2.37 15.58
N TRP A 111 -10.73 2.08 15.09
CA TRP A 111 -9.56 1.69 15.89
C TRP A 111 -8.75 2.90 16.39
N ARG A 112 -9.11 4.12 15.99
CA ARG A 112 -8.43 5.38 16.34
C ARG A 112 -6.95 5.40 15.95
N THR A 113 -6.61 4.79 14.82
CA THR A 113 -5.26 4.81 14.22
C THR A 113 -5.14 5.82 13.08
N GLY A 114 -6.23 6.52 12.75
CA GLY A 114 -6.24 7.56 11.72
C GLY A 114 -5.23 8.67 11.97
N SER A 115 -4.69 9.21 10.89
CA SER A 115 -3.66 10.26 10.89
C SER A 115 -4.08 11.46 10.07
N VAL A 116 -3.57 12.63 10.43
CA VAL A 116 -3.73 13.86 9.63
C VAL A 116 -3.02 13.79 8.29
N CYS A 117 -2.10 12.85 8.12
CA CYS A 117 -1.40 12.59 6.87
C CYS A 117 -2.11 11.53 6.01
N ASP A 118 -3.23 10.95 6.47
CA ASP A 118 -3.99 9.99 5.66
C ASP A 118 -4.61 10.72 4.45
N GLU A 119 -4.42 10.18 3.25
CA GLU A 119 -4.94 10.80 2.02
C GLU A 119 -5.21 9.77 0.92
N TYR A 120 -5.97 10.17 -0.10
CA TYR A 120 -6.05 9.37 -1.33
C TYR A 120 -4.83 9.65 -2.22
N LEU A 121 -4.31 8.60 -2.85
CA LEU A 121 -3.17 8.66 -3.75
C LEU A 121 -3.43 9.67 -4.87
N CYS A 122 -2.56 10.69 -4.92
CA CYS A 122 -2.61 11.78 -5.90
C CYS A 122 -3.95 12.53 -5.94
N GLN A 123 -4.62 12.66 -4.79
CA GLN A 123 -5.83 13.45 -4.66
C GLN A 123 -5.58 14.91 -5.06
N GLY A 124 -6.42 15.42 -5.97
CA GLY A 124 -6.32 16.80 -6.44
C GLY A 124 -5.20 17.08 -7.45
N GLU A 125 -4.40 16.07 -7.80
CA GLU A 125 -3.35 16.20 -8.82
C GLU A 125 -3.93 16.02 -10.23
N GLN A 126 -3.49 16.85 -11.19
CA GLN A 126 -3.81 16.61 -12.59
C GLN A 126 -2.98 15.42 -13.11
N PRO A 127 -3.58 14.50 -13.89
CA PRO A 127 -2.81 13.39 -14.45
C PRO A 127 -1.70 13.90 -15.37
N ASN A 128 -0.46 13.51 -15.10
CA ASN A 128 0.68 13.87 -15.96
C ASN A 128 0.90 12.78 -17.00
N PHE A 129 -0.07 12.58 -17.89
CA PHE A 129 0.11 11.74 -19.06
C PHE A 129 0.86 12.55 -20.12
N ILE A 130 2.14 12.25 -20.33
CA ILE A 130 2.73 12.50 -21.64
C ILE A 130 2.11 11.41 -22.51
N ALA A 131 1.11 11.79 -23.32
CA ALA A 131 0.72 10.95 -24.42
C ALA A 131 1.92 10.94 -25.37
N ASP A 132 2.75 9.91 -25.31
CA ASP A 132 3.57 9.54 -26.45
C ASP A 132 2.58 9.20 -27.57
N THR A 133 2.28 10.20 -28.39
CA THR A 133 1.68 10.00 -29.70
C THR A 133 2.66 9.16 -30.50
N GLU A 134 2.48 7.85 -30.48
CA GLU A 134 2.83 6.99 -31.63
C GLU A 134 1.83 7.23 -32.77
#